data_AF-A0A841VAN3-F1
#
_entry.id   AF-A0A841VAN3-F1
#
_cell.length_a   1.000
_cell.length_b   1.000
_cell.length_c   1.000
_cell.angle_alpha   90.00
_cell.angle_beta   90.00
_cell.angle_gamma   90.00
#
_symmetry.space_group_name_H-M   'P 1'
#
loop_
_entity.id
_entity.type
_entity.pdbx_description
1 polymer ?
#
loop_
_entity_poly.entity_id
_entity_poly.type
_entity_poly.pdbx_seq_one_letter_code
_entity_poly.pdbx_strand_id
1 'polypeptide(L)'
;MELGIAPEFQRQGLGKKFVAWLIQEARQRGKRQILVGTSNSSIANIAFYQKCGFRMDHVRQDYFWYLPEPSYENSIQIQDLLAFRFDLVPSSTRTPIH
;
A
#
# COMPACT_ATOMS: atom_id res chain seq x y z
N MET A 1 -6.62 10.76 3.66
CA MET A 1 -5.31 11.38 3.35
C MET A 1 -4.65 10.45 2.35
N GLU A 2 -4.46 10.90 1.11
CA GLU A 2 -3.69 10.17 0.11
C GLU A 2 -2.22 10.56 0.27
N LEU A 3 -1.35 9.58 0.48
CA LEU A 3 0.09 9.77 0.62
C LEU A 3 0.76 8.99 -0.50
N GLY A 4 1.20 9.69 -1.54
CA GLY A 4 2.02 9.15 -2.62
C GLY A 4 3.46 9.65 -2.49
N ILE A 5 4.43 8.78 -2.79
CA ILE A 5 5.82 9.21 -3.01
C ILE A 5 5.96 9.52 -4.49
N ALA A 6 6.37 10.74 -4.83
CA ALA A 6 6.58 11.15 -6.21
C ALA A 6 7.56 10.18 -6.92
N PRO A 7 7.30 9.79 -8.19
CA PRO A 7 8.09 8.80 -8.92
C PRO A 7 9.60 9.06 -8.93
N GLU A 8 10.00 10.33 -8.96
CA GLU A 8 11.40 10.78 -8.97
C GLU A 8 12.23 10.46 -7.71
N PHE A 9 11.59 10.12 -6.58
CA PHE A 9 12.29 9.78 -5.33
C PHE A 9 12.26 8.28 -4.99
N GLN A 10 11.79 7.45 -5.92
CA GLN A 10 11.77 6.00 -5.75
C GLN A 10 13.18 5.40 -5.86
N ARG A 11 13.38 4.18 -5.33
CA ARG A 11 14.64 3.39 -5.41
C ARG A 11 15.88 3.94 -4.68
N GLN A 12 15.78 5.04 -3.93
CA GLN A 12 16.88 5.59 -3.11
C GLN A 12 16.77 5.23 -1.61
N GLY A 13 15.96 4.23 -1.25
CA GLY A 13 15.71 3.85 0.15
C GLY A 13 14.83 4.84 0.94
N LEU A 14 14.49 6.00 0.36
CA LEU A 14 13.61 7.01 0.94
C LEU A 14 12.21 6.46 1.25
N GLY A 15 11.68 5.57 0.39
CA GLY A 15 10.38 4.95 0.61
C GLY A 15 10.32 4.15 1.92
N LYS A 16 11.34 3.36 2.24
CA LYS A 16 11.37 2.60 3.50
C LYS A 16 11.42 3.52 4.72
N LYS A 17 12.22 4.59 4.66
CA LYS A 17 12.31 5.58 5.74
C LYS A 17 10.98 6.30 5.95
N PHE A 18 10.32 6.69 4.86
CA PHE A 18 9.01 7.32 4.90
C PHE A 18 7.95 6.40 5.49
N VAL A 19 7.91 5.13 5.07
CA VAL A 19 6.97 4.14 5.63
C VAL A 19 7.24 3.90 7.13
N ALA A 20 8.50 3.80 7.54
CA ALA A 20 8.86 3.66 8.95
C ALA A 20 8.39 4.87 9.78
N TRP A 21 8.61 6.08 9.26
CA TRP A 21 8.12 7.31 9.89
C TRP A 21 6.59 7.36 9.97
N LEU A 22 5.88 7.00 8.89
CA LEU A 22 4.41 6.92 8.88
C LEU A 22 3.89 5.94 9.93
N ILE A 23 4.53 4.77 10.08
CA ILE A 23 4.19 3.78 11.11
C ILE A 23 4.36 4.37 12.51
N GLN A 24 5.46 5.09 12.75
CA GLN A 24 5.72 5.74 14.03
C GLN A 24 4.69 6.83 14.34
N GLU A 25 4.42 7.72 13.40
CA GLU A 25 3.40 8.78 13.53
C GLU A 25 2.00 8.20 13.78
N ALA A 26 1.63 7.16 13.03
CA ALA A 26 0.33 6.52 13.20
C ALA A 26 0.19 5.87 14.58
N ARG A 27 1.26 5.26 15.11
CA ARG A 27 1.31 4.76 16.49
C ARG A 27 1.14 5.88 17.51
N GLN A 28 1.86 6.98 17.36
CA GLN A 28 1.76 8.14 18.26
C GLN A 28 0.35 8.73 18.28
N ARG A 29 -0.35 8.69 17.14
CA ARG A 29 -1.74 9.14 17.01
C ARG A 29 -2.78 8.09 17.43
N GLY A 30 -2.36 7.00 18.07
CA GLY A 30 -3.25 5.94 18.56
C GLY A 30 -4.01 5.19 17.46
N LYS A 31 -3.49 5.15 16.23
CA LYS A 31 -4.11 4.40 15.13
C LYS A 31 -3.86 2.91 15.31
N ARG A 32 -4.83 2.10 14.90
CA ARG A 32 -4.75 0.63 14.96
C ARG A 32 -4.15 0.01 13.69
N GLN A 33 -4.29 0.69 12.56
CA GLN A 33 -3.86 0.20 11.26
C GLN A 33 -3.53 1.36 10.31
N ILE A 34 -2.77 1.05 9.26
CA ILE A 34 -2.53 1.91 8.09
C ILE A 34 -3.08 1.20 6.85
N LEU A 35 -3.81 1.93 6.02
CA LEU A 35 -4.21 1.49 4.69
C LEU A 35 -3.49 2.33 3.63
N VAL A 36 -2.96 1.67 2.62
CA VAL A 36 -2.38 2.28 1.42
C VAL A 36 -2.99 1.66 0.18
N GLY A 37 -3.07 2.41 -0.90
CA GLY A 37 -3.59 1.93 -2.19
C GLY A 37 -2.58 2.16 -3.30
N THR A 38 -2.52 1.24 -4.26
CA THR A 38 -1.76 1.41 -5.51
C THR A 38 -2.57 0.85 -6.68
N SER A 39 -2.31 1.29 -7.91
CA SER A 39 -2.92 0.63 -9.07
C SER A 39 -2.48 -0.83 -9.13
N ASN A 40 -3.35 -1.67 -9.69
CA ASN A 40 -3.10 -3.08 -10.01
C ASN A 40 -1.89 -3.27 -10.96
N SER A 41 -1.61 -2.28 -11.81
CA SER A 41 -0.49 -2.30 -12.75
C SER A 41 0.88 -2.00 -12.10
N SER A 42 0.90 -1.37 -10.91
CA SER A 42 2.15 -0.88 -10.31
C SER A 42 2.87 -1.97 -9.51
N ILE A 43 3.51 -2.89 -10.24
CA ILE A 43 4.24 -4.04 -9.70
C ILE A 43 5.31 -3.62 -8.68
N ALA A 44 5.99 -2.50 -8.93
CA ALA A 44 7.01 -1.97 -8.03
C ALA A 44 6.42 -1.60 -6.65
N ASN A 45 5.26 -0.95 -6.63
CA ASN A 45 4.58 -0.57 -5.38
C ASN A 45 4.03 -1.79 -4.64
N ILE A 46 3.44 -2.75 -5.35
CA ILE A 46 2.97 -4.03 -4.79
C ILE A 46 4.11 -4.72 -4.04
N ALA A 47 5.25 -4.92 -4.71
CA ALA A 47 6.42 -5.55 -4.10
C ALA A 47 7.01 -4.70 -2.96
N PHE A 48 7.01 -3.37 -3.09
CA PHE A 48 7.51 -2.45 -2.08
C PHE A 48 6.69 -2.52 -0.78
N TYR A 49 5.37 -2.44 -0.86
CA TYR A 49 4.50 -2.49 0.33
C TYR A 49 4.60 -3.83 1.04
N GLN A 50 4.65 -4.94 0.29
CA GLN A 50 4.88 -6.27 0.87
C GLN A 50 6.25 -6.35 1.58
N LYS A 51 7.32 -5.82 0.98
CA LYS A 51 8.66 -5.73 1.62
C LYS A 51 8.67 -4.84 2.87
N CYS A 52 7.71 -3.92 3.00
CA CYS A 52 7.54 -3.10 4.18
C CYS A 52 6.64 -3.75 5.26
N GLY A 53 6.18 -4.98 5.03
CA GLY A 53 5.35 -5.73 6.00
C GLY A 53 3.85 -5.45 5.87
N PHE A 54 3.41 -4.71 4.86
CA PHE A 54 1.98 -4.59 4.57
C PHE A 54 1.46 -5.89 3.96
N ARG A 55 0.20 -6.23 4.26
CA ARG A 55 -0.52 -7.35 3.67
C ARG A 55 -1.59 -6.83 2.73
N MET A 56 -1.87 -7.57 1.66
CA MET A 56 -3.01 -7.24 0.80
C MET A 56 -4.31 -7.35 1.61
N ASP A 57 -5.22 -6.40 1.40
CA ASP A 57 -6.44 -6.26 2.21
C ASP A 57 -7.70 -6.43 1.34
N HIS A 58 -7.89 -5.58 0.34
CA HIS A 58 -9.01 -5.67 -0.59
C HIS A 58 -8.66 -5.04 -1.94
N VAL A 59 -9.51 -5.30 -2.94
CA VAL A 59 -9.44 -4.66 -4.26
C VAL A 59 -10.66 -3.77 -4.43
N ARG A 60 -10.44 -2.54 -4.89
CA ARG A 60 -11.52 -1.67 -5.37
C ARG A 60 -11.54 -1.76 -6.88
N GLN A 61 -12.52 -2.49 -7.39
CA GLN A 61 -12.71 -2.72 -8.81
C GLN A 61 -13.07 -1.43 -9.53
N ASP A 62 -12.56 -1.28 -10.75
CA ASP A 62 -12.84 -0.15 -11.64
C ASP A 62 -12.60 1.22 -10.98
N TYR A 63 -11.63 1.29 -10.06
CA TYR A 63 -11.32 2.49 -9.30
C TYR A 63 -10.92 3.67 -10.21
N PHE A 64 -10.29 3.36 -11.33
CA PHE A 64 -9.79 4.34 -12.30
C PHE A 64 -10.78 4.64 -13.45
N TRP A 65 -12.08 4.41 -13.25
CA TRP A 65 -13.15 4.69 -14.24
C TRP A 65 -13.15 6.13 -14.78
N TYR A 66 -12.55 7.08 -14.04
CA TYR A 66 -12.48 8.50 -14.39
C TYR A 66 -11.35 8.83 -15.38
N LEU A 67 -10.49 7.87 -15.72
CA LEU A 67 -9.50 8.09 -16.77
C LEU A 67 -10.20 8.22 -18.13
N PRO A 68 -9.89 9.27 -18.92
CA PRO A 68 -10.59 9.55 -20.17
C PRO A 68 -10.37 8.44 -21.21
N GLU A 69 -9.22 7.77 -21.17
CA GLU A 69 -8.87 6.64 -22.02
C GLU A 69 -8.16 5.54 -21.21
N PRO A 70 -8.23 4.26 -21.62
CA PRO A 70 -7.48 3.19 -20.98
C PRO A 70 -5.98 3.49 -20.94
N SER A 71 -5.42 3.48 -19.73
CA SER A 71 -3.98 3.70 -19.50
C SER A 71 -3.31 2.40 -19.07
N TYR A 72 -2.02 2.25 -19.40
CA TYR A 72 -1.26 1.03 -19.16
C TYR A 72 0.10 1.34 -18.51
N GLU A 73 0.55 0.44 -17.64
CA GLU A 73 1.88 0.43 -17.05
C GLU A 73 2.42 -1.00 -17.12
N ASN A 74 3.63 -1.20 -17.64
CA ASN A 74 4.21 -2.53 -17.88
C ASN A 74 3.28 -3.46 -18.69
N SER A 75 2.57 -2.92 -19.69
CA SER A 75 1.57 -3.63 -20.50
C SER A 75 0.36 -4.18 -19.72
N ILE A 76 0.15 -3.73 -18.49
CA ILE A 76 -1.02 -4.06 -17.66
C ILE A 76 -1.91 -2.81 -17.60
N GLN A 77 -3.21 -2.98 -17.81
CA GLN A 77 -4.17 -1.89 -17.73
C GLN A 77 -4.30 -1.37 -16.29
N ILE A 78 -4.29 -0.05 -16.13
CA ILE A 78 -4.65 0.64 -14.90
C ILE A 78 -6.17 0.58 -14.77
N GLN A 79 -6.68 -0.26 -13.88
CA GLN A 79 -8.11 -0.52 -13.74
C GLN A 79 -8.56 -0.50 -12.28
N ASP A 80 -7.87 -1.25 -11.43
CA ASP A 80 -8.26 -1.47 -10.04
C ASP A 80 -7.27 -0.84 -9.06
N LEU A 81 -7.77 -0.44 -7.89
CA LEU A 81 -6.92 -0.08 -6.76
C LEU A 81 -6.74 -1.31 -5.86
N LEU A 82 -5.49 -1.74 -5.68
CA LEU A 82 -5.11 -2.75 -4.71
C LEU A 82 -4.81 -2.06 -3.38
N ALA A 83 -5.59 -2.38 -2.34
CA ALA A 83 -5.38 -1.89 -1.00
C ALA A 83 -4.52 -2.85 -0.18
N PHE A 84 -3.62 -2.28 0.62
CA PHE A 84 -2.74 -3.00 1.54
C PHE A 84 -2.89 -2.43 2.95
N ARG A 85 -2.85 -3.32 3.95
CA ARG A 85 -2.95 -3.01 5.37
C ARG A 85 -1.66 -3.30 6.12
N PHE A 86 -1.32 -2.42 7.06
CA PHE A 86 -0.34 -2.68 8.11
C PHE A 86 -1.01 -2.55 9.48
N ASP A 87 -1.03 -3.62 10.26
CA ASP A 87 -1.58 -3.63 11.61
C ASP A 87 -0.54 -3.09 12.60
N LEU A 88 -0.88 -2.01 13.33
CA LEU A 88 0.04 -1.32 14.23
C LEU A 88 0.05 -1.90 15.63
N VAL A 89 -1.04 -2.57 16.01
CA VAL A 89 -1.18 -3.38 17.21
C VAL A 89 -0.96 -4.85 16.83
N PRO A 90 -0.12 -5.60 17.57
CA PRO A 90 0.00 -7.04 17.37
C PRO A 90 -1.39 -7.67 17.50
N SER A 91 -1.74 -8.55 16.56
CA SER A 91 -2.89 -9.44 16.73
C SER A 91 -2.53 -10.42 17.85
N SER A 92 -2.78 -10.03 19.11
CA SER A 92 -2.66 -10.96 20.23
C SER A 92 -3.64 -12.12 19.98
N THR A 93 -3.07 -13.34 20.06
CA THR A 93 -3.78 -14.61 20.22
C THR A 93 -4.53 -15.19 19.01
N ARG A 94 -3.80 -15.60 17.96
CA ARG A 94 -4.20 -16.83 17.23
C ARG A 94 -3.47 -18.00 17.87
N THR A 95 -4.08 -18.62 18.87
CA THR A 95 -3.66 -19.94 19.34
C THR A 95 -3.65 -20.88 18.13
N PRO A 96 -2.55 -21.59 17.85
CA PRO A 96 -2.58 -22.65 16.85
C PRO A 96 -3.55 -23.72 17.36
N ILE A 97 -4.62 -23.96 16.62
CA ILE A 97 -5.37 -25.20 16.74
C ILE A 97 -4.48 -26.29 16.16
N HIS A 98 -3.97 -27.16 17.04
CA HIS A 98 -3.36 -28.44 16.68
C HIS A 98 -4.44 -29.43 16.25
#